data_AF-A0A8S3YUU7-F1
#
_entry.id   AF-A0A8S3YUU7-F1
#
_cell.length_a   1.000
_cell.length_b   1.000
_cell.length_c   1.000
_cell.angle_alpha   90.00
_cell.angle_beta   90.00
_cell.angle_gamma   90.00
#
_symmetry.space_group_name_H-M   'P 1'
#
loop_
_entity.id
_entity.type
_entity.pdbx_description
1 polymer ?
#
loop_
_entity_poly.entity_id
_entity_poly.type
_entity_poly.pdbx_seq_one_letter_code
_entity_poly.pdbx_strand_id
1 'polypeptide(L)'
;MHSLADSLHLWGITIIQYIQLIFKDYSGIMLFLSYIGDPKFAFTFYFPVTYFLHKSVGKRVLWVTVISEWLNAVAKWLLHGERPYWWVHESGVDSSESLLQVQQYEITCETGPGSPSGHAMITGAVWYIMISDFLYYKKVTSLSTKVLCWSCYFLVMSAIAVSRLFIATHFPHQVVAGILSGIVLGKIFNSLSTTSLKFSHHAAVCIGLTVLTAVTYLLVRYLGSDPMWSVAKAVKWCARREWVHLDTSVFYSLIRDVSSLLGLGIAVWLLPEHEKNSFSLIVRCLHIASALAVTSLSENLKPGRENLHLFYFLGFVKHVVTVCLVVVVVPMMSNIVTRV
;
A
#
# COMPACT_ATOMS: atom_id res chain seq x y z
N MET A 1 7.20 -33.59 16.54
CA MET A 1 8.04 -32.91 15.51
C MET A 1 7.26 -31.72 15.00
N HIS A 2 7.74 -30.51 15.20
CA HIS A 2 7.12 -29.31 14.60
C HIS A 2 7.22 -29.38 13.08
N SER A 3 6.19 -28.92 12.37
CA SER A 3 6.26 -28.85 10.90
C SER A 3 7.36 -27.87 10.46
N LEU A 4 7.81 -27.95 9.20
CA LEU A 4 8.77 -26.98 8.66
C LEU A 4 8.23 -25.54 8.76
N ALA A 5 6.92 -25.36 8.56
CA ALA A 5 6.24 -24.08 8.70
C ALA A 5 6.28 -23.56 10.14
N ASP A 6 6.04 -24.43 11.13
CA ASP A 6 6.12 -24.05 12.55
C ASP A 6 7.54 -23.67 12.96
N SER A 7 8.54 -24.42 12.49
CA SER A 7 9.96 -24.08 12.72
C SER A 7 10.32 -22.70 12.15
N LEU A 8 9.82 -22.39 10.95
CA LEU A 8 10.04 -21.08 10.32
C LEU A 8 9.34 -19.95 11.09
N HIS A 9 8.13 -20.19 11.59
CA HIS A 9 7.41 -19.23 12.41
C HIS A 9 8.08 -19.01 13.77
N LEU A 10 8.53 -20.07 14.45
CA LEU A 10 9.28 -19.96 15.70
C LEU A 10 10.53 -19.09 15.55
N TRP A 11 11.35 -19.37 14.53
CA TRP A 11 12.51 -18.55 14.20
C TRP A 11 12.12 -17.08 13.95
N GLY A 12 11.01 -16.87 13.24
CA GLY A 12 10.46 -15.55 13.00
C GLY A 12 10.03 -14.82 14.28
N ILE A 13 9.43 -15.51 15.24
CA ILE A 13 9.06 -14.94 16.55
C ILE A 13 10.31 -14.51 17.31
N THR A 14 11.35 -15.35 17.36
CA THR A 14 12.62 -15.00 18.02
C THR A 14 13.23 -13.72 17.44
N ILE A 15 13.19 -13.55 16.12
CA ILE A 15 13.65 -12.32 15.46
C ILE A 15 12.81 -11.12 15.86
N ILE A 16 11.48 -11.26 15.84
CA ILE A 16 10.55 -10.19 16.22
C ILE A 16 10.84 -9.72 17.64
N GLN A 17 11.03 -10.64 18.58
CA GLN A 17 11.34 -10.31 19.97
C GLN A 17 12.67 -9.60 20.13
N TYR A 18 13.70 -10.06 19.41
CA TYR A 18 15.00 -9.39 19.40
C TYR A 18 14.91 -7.95 18.87
N ILE A 19 14.16 -7.75 17.78
CA ILE A 19 13.88 -6.42 17.22
C ILE A 19 13.10 -5.56 18.21
N GLN A 20 12.06 -6.11 18.86
CA GLN A 20 11.27 -5.41 19.88
C GLN A 20 12.13 -4.99 21.07
N LEU A 21 13.08 -5.84 21.49
CA LEU A 21 14.00 -5.53 22.58
C LEU A 21 14.96 -4.39 22.20
N ILE A 22 15.57 -4.44 21.01
CA ILE A 22 16.51 -3.41 20.53
C ILE A 22 15.82 -2.05 20.39
N PHE A 23 14.60 -2.03 19.84
CA PHE A 23 13.90 -0.79 19.49
C PHE A 23 12.79 -0.40 20.46
N LYS A 24 12.78 -0.96 21.67
CA LYS A 24 11.75 -0.72 22.68
C LYS A 24 11.49 0.77 22.93
N ASP A 25 12.56 1.55 23.08
CA ASP A 25 12.51 2.99 23.35
C ASP A 25 12.27 3.84 22.09
N TYR A 26 12.25 3.21 20.90
CA TYR A 26 12.06 3.84 19.60
C TYR A 26 10.75 3.42 18.92
N SER A 27 9.77 2.96 19.71
CA SER A 27 8.46 2.51 19.21
C SER A 27 7.76 3.56 18.32
N GLY A 28 7.79 4.84 18.70
CA GLY A 28 7.23 5.92 17.89
C GLY A 28 7.85 6.03 16.49
N ILE A 29 9.18 5.83 16.37
CA ILE A 29 9.88 5.82 15.08
C ILE A 29 9.45 4.60 14.27
N MET A 30 9.35 3.43 14.89
CA MET A 30 8.91 2.22 14.19
C MET A 30 7.47 2.33 13.68
N LEU A 31 6.56 2.91 14.47
CA LEU A 31 5.19 3.18 14.03
C LEU A 31 5.16 4.16 12.85
N PHE A 32 5.97 5.22 12.90
CA PHE A 32 6.09 6.18 11.80
C PHE A 32 6.67 5.55 10.52
N LEU A 33 7.71 4.73 10.63
CA LEU A 33 8.28 4.02 9.49
C LEU A 33 7.28 3.04 8.87
N SER A 34 6.48 2.36 9.69
CA SER A 34 5.40 1.51 9.20
C SER A 34 4.30 2.32 8.50
N TYR A 35 3.97 3.51 9.01
CA TYR A 35 3.03 4.44 8.37
C TYR A 35 3.52 4.92 7.00
N ILE A 36 4.81 5.24 6.84
CA ILE A 36 5.39 5.59 5.53
C ILE A 36 5.22 4.43 4.53
N GLY A 37 5.36 3.19 5.01
CA GLY A 37 5.19 1.98 4.21
C GLY A 37 3.73 1.58 3.97
N ASP A 38 2.75 2.29 4.51
CA ASP A 38 1.33 1.96 4.34
C ASP A 38 0.91 2.16 2.87
N PRO A 39 0.28 1.17 2.22
CA PRO A 39 -0.29 1.35 0.89
C PRO A 39 -1.15 2.61 0.73
N LYS A 40 -1.86 3.08 1.78
CA LYS A 40 -2.61 4.36 1.73
C LYS A 40 -1.68 5.53 1.37
N PHE A 41 -0.46 5.53 1.90
CA PHE A 41 0.54 6.58 1.70
C PHE A 41 0.94 6.73 0.23
N ALA A 42 0.86 5.65 -0.55
CA ALA A 42 1.09 5.72 -1.99
C ALA A 42 0.02 6.53 -2.72
N PHE A 43 -1.24 6.41 -2.32
CA PHE A 43 -2.34 7.21 -2.88
C PHE A 43 -2.34 8.65 -2.38
N THR A 44 -2.03 8.85 -1.10
CA THR A 44 -2.21 10.17 -0.44
C THR A 44 -0.98 11.06 -0.56
N PHE A 45 0.23 10.49 -0.67
CA PHE A 45 1.48 11.23 -0.72
C PHE A 45 2.28 10.98 -2.00
N TYR A 46 2.67 9.72 -2.29
CA TYR A 46 3.57 9.45 -3.42
C TYR A 46 2.94 9.81 -4.77
N PHE A 47 1.68 9.44 -5.00
CA PHE A 47 0.97 9.76 -6.24
C PHE A 47 0.86 11.27 -6.49
N PRO A 48 0.32 12.10 -5.59
CA PRO A 48 0.23 13.55 -5.83
C PRO A 48 1.59 14.19 -6.07
N VAL A 49 2.59 13.90 -5.23
CA VAL A 49 3.94 14.46 -5.35
C VAL A 49 4.54 14.12 -6.71
N THR A 50 4.52 12.84 -7.09
CA THR A 50 5.11 12.39 -8.36
C THR A 50 4.32 12.88 -9.58
N TYR A 51 3.01 13.02 -9.48
CA TYR A 51 2.16 13.54 -10.56
C TYR A 51 2.50 14.99 -10.91
N PHE A 52 2.68 15.86 -9.91
CA PHE A 52 3.02 17.27 -10.15
C PHE A 52 4.51 17.49 -10.45
N LEU A 53 5.40 16.58 -10.05
CA LEU A 53 6.79 16.59 -10.50
C LEU A 53 6.92 16.12 -11.96
N HIS A 54 6.21 15.05 -12.31
CA HIS A 54 6.17 14.50 -13.67
C HIS A 54 4.91 13.64 -13.87
N LYS A 55 3.93 14.15 -14.63
CA LYS A 55 2.61 13.50 -14.82
C LYS A 55 2.68 12.02 -15.20
N SER A 56 3.59 11.65 -16.11
CA SER A 56 3.77 10.25 -16.51
C SER A 56 4.25 9.36 -15.36
N VAL A 57 5.11 9.87 -14.48
CA VAL A 57 5.61 9.12 -13.32
C VAL A 57 4.47 8.95 -12.32
N GLY A 58 3.72 10.03 -12.03
CA GLY A 58 2.55 9.95 -11.14
C GLY A 58 1.49 8.97 -11.60
N LYS A 59 1.14 8.98 -12.90
CA LYS A 59 0.23 7.97 -13.48
C LYS A 59 0.77 6.55 -13.25
N ARG A 60 2.07 6.32 -13.50
CA ARG A 60 2.71 5.02 -13.31
C ARG A 60 2.73 4.58 -11.84
N VAL A 61 2.97 5.51 -10.91
CA VAL A 61 2.93 5.28 -9.47
C VAL A 61 1.53 4.84 -9.04
N LEU A 62 0.46 5.52 -9.49
CA LEU A 62 -0.90 5.11 -9.15
C LEU A 62 -1.25 3.73 -9.75
N TRP A 63 -0.89 3.49 -11.01
CA TRP A 63 -1.09 2.20 -11.68
C TRP A 63 -0.38 1.05 -10.98
N VAL A 64 0.91 1.20 -10.65
CA VAL A 64 1.65 0.14 -9.96
C VAL A 64 1.08 -0.09 -8.57
N THR A 65 0.67 0.97 -7.86
CA THR A 65 0.09 0.85 -6.52
C THR A 65 -1.17 -0.01 -6.57
N VAL A 66 -2.11 0.33 -7.47
CA VAL A 66 -3.38 -0.40 -7.66
C VAL A 66 -3.14 -1.87 -8.01
N ILE A 67 -2.26 -2.15 -8.98
CA ILE A 67 -2.05 -3.53 -9.43
C ILE A 67 -1.26 -4.34 -8.39
N SER A 68 -0.27 -3.73 -7.73
CA SER A 68 0.48 -4.38 -6.66
C SER A 68 -0.40 -4.67 -5.44
N GLU A 69 -1.31 -3.76 -5.07
CA GLU A 69 -2.22 -3.98 -3.96
C GLU A 69 -3.27 -5.04 -4.28
N TRP A 70 -3.84 -5.03 -5.48
CA TRP A 70 -4.76 -6.08 -5.94
C TRP A 70 -4.07 -7.46 -5.98
N LEU A 71 -2.86 -7.55 -6.52
CA LEU A 71 -2.09 -8.81 -6.52
C LEU A 71 -1.74 -9.27 -5.09
N ASN A 72 -1.43 -8.33 -4.18
CA ASN A 72 -1.22 -8.64 -2.78
C ASN A 72 -2.48 -9.22 -2.13
N ALA A 73 -3.65 -8.62 -2.39
CA ALA A 73 -4.95 -9.09 -1.91
C ALA A 73 -5.25 -10.52 -2.38
N VAL A 74 -5.08 -10.79 -3.67
CA VAL A 74 -5.28 -12.13 -4.25
C VAL A 74 -4.29 -13.13 -3.66
N ALA A 75 -3.01 -12.79 -3.60
CA ALA A 75 -1.98 -13.66 -3.02
C ALA A 75 -2.27 -13.98 -1.55
N LYS A 76 -2.76 -13.00 -0.77
CA LYS A 76 -3.16 -13.21 0.63
C LYS A 76 -4.27 -14.22 0.79
N TRP A 77 -5.28 -14.18 -0.09
CA TRP A 77 -6.34 -15.18 -0.08
C TRP A 77 -5.84 -16.57 -0.48
N LEU A 78 -4.91 -16.68 -1.43
CA LEU A 78 -4.40 -17.97 -1.87
C LEU A 78 -3.43 -18.60 -0.86
N LEU A 79 -2.51 -17.81 -0.31
CA LEU A 79 -1.42 -18.29 0.55
C LEU A 79 -1.83 -18.56 1.99
N HIS A 80 -2.97 -18.04 2.46
CA HIS A 80 -3.49 -18.26 3.81
C HIS A 80 -2.44 -18.02 4.92
N GLY A 81 -1.60 -16.97 4.77
CA GLY A 81 -0.49 -16.73 5.68
C GLY A 81 -0.95 -16.28 7.07
N GLU A 82 -0.40 -16.92 8.10
CA GLU A 82 -0.57 -16.54 9.51
C GLU A 82 0.17 -15.23 9.82
N ARG A 83 -0.20 -14.55 10.92
CA ARG A 83 0.54 -13.40 11.46
C ARG A 83 1.14 -13.74 12.82
N PRO A 84 2.29 -13.14 13.18
CA PRO A 84 2.97 -13.42 14.44
C PRO A 84 2.05 -13.29 15.66
N TYR A 85 1.32 -12.18 15.78
CA TYR A 85 0.57 -11.86 17.00
C TYR A 85 -0.60 -12.80 17.34
N TRP A 86 -1.18 -13.50 16.35
CA TRP A 86 -2.18 -14.53 16.62
C TRP A 86 -1.61 -15.94 16.52
N TRP A 87 -0.56 -16.14 15.73
CA TRP A 87 0.04 -17.47 15.55
C TRP A 87 0.65 -17.99 16.85
N VAL A 88 1.27 -17.12 17.66
CA VAL A 88 1.81 -17.49 18.98
C VAL A 88 0.78 -18.06 19.95
N HIS A 89 -0.51 -17.77 19.73
CA HIS A 89 -1.59 -18.26 20.58
C HIS A 89 -2.30 -19.50 20.03
N GLU A 90 -2.27 -19.70 18.71
CA GLU A 90 -2.99 -20.78 18.02
C GLU A 90 -2.10 -21.99 17.70
N SER A 91 -0.77 -21.84 17.75
CA SER A 91 0.17 -22.89 17.32
C SER A 91 0.27 -24.08 18.29
N GLY A 92 -0.23 -23.95 19.53
CA GLY A 92 -0.15 -25.00 20.55
C GLY A 92 1.28 -25.34 21.00
N VAL A 93 2.27 -24.52 20.63
CA VAL A 93 3.64 -24.63 21.14
C VAL A 93 3.64 -24.19 22.60
N ASP A 94 4.11 -25.06 23.50
CA ASP A 94 4.00 -24.90 24.95
C ASP A 94 4.40 -23.49 25.41
N SER A 95 3.40 -22.77 25.94
CA SER A 95 3.48 -21.43 26.53
C SER A 95 4.14 -21.40 27.91
N SER A 96 4.89 -22.45 28.26
CA SER A 96 5.51 -22.65 29.58
C SER A 96 6.76 -21.78 29.81
N GLU A 97 7.22 -21.06 28.79
CA GLU A 97 8.16 -19.98 28.96
C GLU A 97 7.49 -18.64 28.65
N SER A 98 7.71 -17.67 29.53
CA SER A 98 7.52 -16.22 29.33
C SER A 98 8.22 -15.64 28.08
N LEU A 99 8.72 -16.50 27.18
CA LEU A 99 9.52 -16.28 26.00
C LEU A 99 8.74 -16.13 24.70
N LEU A 100 7.39 -16.06 24.69
CA LEU A 100 6.61 -15.91 23.44
C LEU A 100 5.57 -14.77 23.44
N GLN A 101 5.69 -13.79 24.33
CA GLN A 101 4.82 -12.59 24.25
C GLN A 101 5.42 -11.57 23.28
N VAL A 102 4.89 -11.53 22.05
CA VAL A 102 5.14 -10.43 21.12
C VAL A 102 4.31 -9.21 21.52
N GLN A 103 4.91 -8.03 21.53
CA GLN A 103 4.20 -6.79 21.86
C GLN A 103 3.30 -6.38 20.69
N GLN A 104 2.10 -5.89 21.01
CA GLN A 104 1.16 -5.33 20.05
C GLN A 104 1.07 -3.80 20.22
N TYR A 105 0.83 -3.11 19.10
CA TYR A 105 0.65 -1.67 19.01
C TYR A 105 -0.66 -1.35 18.27
N GLU A 106 -1.04 -0.06 18.23
CA GLU A 106 -2.28 0.40 17.60
C GLU A 106 -2.47 -0.09 16.16
N ILE A 107 -1.39 -0.19 15.39
CA ILE A 107 -1.42 -0.64 13.99
C ILE A 107 -1.14 -2.14 13.80
N THR A 108 -1.04 -2.92 14.88
CA THR A 108 -0.72 -4.36 14.79
C THR A 108 -1.90 -5.18 14.27
N CYS A 109 -3.13 -4.80 14.62
CA CYS A 109 -4.33 -5.62 14.41
C CYS A 109 -4.94 -5.49 13.01
N GLU A 110 -4.11 -5.68 11.99
CA GLU A 110 -4.56 -5.73 10.60
C GLU A 110 -5.42 -6.96 10.32
N THR A 111 -6.49 -6.77 9.56
CA THR A 111 -7.55 -7.79 9.39
C THR A 111 -7.32 -8.76 8.23
N GLY A 112 -6.37 -8.49 7.34
CA GLY A 112 -6.01 -9.37 6.22
C GLY A 112 -4.94 -10.42 6.56
N PRO A 113 -4.80 -11.50 5.78
CA PRO A 113 -3.73 -12.49 5.94
C PRO A 113 -2.32 -11.89 5.88
N GLY A 114 -1.33 -12.61 6.43
CA GLY A 114 0.05 -12.13 6.60
C GLY A 114 0.95 -12.24 5.36
N SER A 115 0.69 -13.16 4.43
CA SER A 115 1.60 -13.47 3.32
C SER A 115 1.08 -13.00 1.96
N PRO A 116 1.85 -12.23 1.16
CA PRO A 116 3.07 -11.51 1.52
C PRO A 116 2.78 -10.15 2.17
N SER A 117 3.80 -9.50 2.72
CA SER A 117 3.68 -8.15 3.30
C SER A 117 3.29 -7.12 2.24
N GLY A 118 2.08 -6.56 2.37
CA GLY A 118 1.60 -5.50 1.46
C GLY A 118 2.41 -4.23 1.59
N HIS A 119 2.74 -3.80 2.82
CA HIS A 119 3.53 -2.59 3.06
C HIS A 119 4.88 -2.64 2.33
N ALA A 120 5.56 -3.79 2.40
CA ALA A 120 6.84 -3.98 1.72
C ALA A 120 6.69 -4.12 0.19
N MET A 121 5.66 -4.82 -0.27
CA MET A 121 5.42 -5.06 -1.69
C MET A 121 5.04 -3.80 -2.46
N ILE A 122 4.04 -3.07 -1.99
CA ILE A 122 3.54 -1.86 -2.66
C ILE A 122 4.60 -0.76 -2.60
N THR A 123 5.16 -0.49 -1.42
CA THR A 123 6.18 0.55 -1.27
C THR A 123 7.44 0.24 -2.06
N GLY A 124 7.87 -1.02 -2.09
CA GLY A 124 8.98 -1.46 -2.93
C GLY A 124 8.73 -1.20 -4.42
N ALA A 125 7.54 -1.53 -4.93
CA ALA A 125 7.19 -1.27 -6.33
C ALA A 125 7.19 0.23 -6.66
N VAL A 126 6.59 1.06 -5.79
CA VAL A 126 6.53 2.52 -5.97
C VAL A 126 7.92 3.17 -5.93
N TRP A 127 8.73 2.86 -4.92
CA TRP A 127 10.07 3.41 -4.79
C TRP A 127 10.99 2.97 -5.94
N TYR A 128 10.83 1.73 -6.43
CA TYR A 128 11.57 1.23 -7.59
C TYR A 128 11.28 2.10 -8.82
N ILE A 129 10.00 2.42 -9.07
CA ILE A 129 9.60 3.29 -10.19
C ILE A 129 10.16 4.69 -10.00
N MET A 130 10.00 5.29 -8.81
CA MET A 130 10.46 6.65 -8.54
C MET A 130 11.97 6.80 -8.78
N ILE A 131 12.78 5.85 -8.32
CA ILE A 131 14.23 5.87 -8.53
C ILE A 131 14.59 5.60 -9.98
N SER A 132 14.00 4.58 -10.61
CA SER A 132 14.29 4.24 -11.99
C SER A 132 13.93 5.37 -12.96
N ASP A 133 12.75 5.96 -12.81
CA ASP A 133 12.30 7.09 -13.63
C ASP A 133 13.13 8.35 -13.34
N PHE A 134 13.53 8.61 -12.09
CA PHE A 134 14.44 9.71 -11.77
C PHE A 134 15.76 9.57 -12.52
N LEU A 135 16.41 8.40 -12.42
CA LEU A 135 17.68 8.12 -13.10
C LEU A 135 17.54 8.24 -14.62
N TYR A 136 16.43 7.76 -15.19
CA TYR A 136 16.15 7.82 -16.62
C TYR A 136 15.91 9.25 -17.12
N TYR A 137 14.97 9.99 -16.53
CA TYR A 137 14.61 11.33 -17.00
C TYR A 137 15.69 12.38 -16.74
N LYS A 138 16.48 12.22 -15.66
CA LYS A 138 17.66 13.07 -15.41
C LYS A 138 18.89 12.64 -16.20
N LYS A 139 18.81 11.55 -16.98
CA LYS A 139 19.92 10.99 -17.77
C LYS A 139 21.19 10.83 -16.92
N VAL A 140 21.04 10.30 -15.71
CA VAL A 140 22.14 10.18 -14.75
C VAL A 140 23.16 9.15 -15.27
N THR A 141 24.36 9.62 -15.60
CA THR A 141 25.47 8.76 -16.05
C THR A 141 26.40 8.36 -14.91
N SER A 142 26.55 9.21 -13.89
CA SER A 142 27.42 9.00 -12.72
C SER A 142 27.05 7.73 -11.96
N LEU A 143 28.03 6.82 -11.82
CA LEU A 143 27.89 5.60 -11.02
C LEU A 143 27.60 5.93 -9.55
N SER A 144 28.29 6.92 -8.97
CA SER A 144 28.10 7.31 -7.58
C SER A 144 26.67 7.76 -7.29
N THR A 145 26.05 8.49 -8.21
CA THR A 145 24.65 8.91 -8.06
C THR A 145 23.69 7.72 -8.17
N LYS A 146 23.94 6.79 -9.09
CA LYS A 146 23.14 5.55 -9.21
C LYS A 146 23.24 4.71 -7.93
N VAL A 147 24.46 4.51 -7.42
CA VAL A 147 24.70 3.80 -6.16
C VAL A 147 23.98 4.49 -5.01
N LEU A 148 24.08 5.81 -4.89
CA LEU A 148 23.38 6.57 -3.86
C LEU A 148 21.86 6.38 -3.91
N CYS A 149 21.25 6.47 -5.10
CA CYS A 149 19.81 6.26 -5.26
C CYS A 149 19.36 4.85 -4.85
N TRP A 150 20.07 3.81 -5.30
CA TRP A 150 19.74 2.42 -4.95
C TRP A 150 20.07 2.08 -3.49
N SER A 151 21.09 2.71 -2.90
CA SER A 151 21.34 2.63 -1.46
C SER A 151 20.19 3.27 -0.67
N CYS A 152 19.65 4.40 -1.12
CA CYS A 152 18.48 5.02 -0.52
C CYS A 152 17.25 4.09 -0.57
N TYR A 153 17.00 3.44 -1.71
CA TYR A 153 15.97 2.39 -1.83
C TYR A 153 16.16 1.31 -0.76
N PHE A 154 17.37 0.75 -0.69
CA PHE A 154 17.68 -0.33 0.24
C PHE A 154 17.46 0.09 1.69
N LEU A 155 17.90 1.28 2.08
CA LEU A 155 17.73 1.82 3.43
C LEU A 155 16.26 1.99 3.79
N VAL A 156 15.45 2.57 2.90
CA VAL A 156 14.01 2.76 3.15
C VAL A 156 13.29 1.42 3.25
N MET A 157 13.57 0.48 2.33
CA MET A 157 12.95 -0.84 2.38
C MET A 157 13.37 -1.63 3.63
N SER A 158 14.61 -1.48 4.08
CA SER A 158 15.10 -2.09 5.32
C SER A 158 14.41 -1.49 6.54
N ALA A 159 14.25 -0.17 6.59
CA ALA A 159 13.56 0.53 7.67
C ALA A 159 12.08 0.09 7.77
N ILE A 160 11.38 0.01 6.63
CA ILE A 160 10.01 -0.53 6.58
C ILE A 160 10.01 -2.00 7.02
N ALA A 161 10.91 -2.83 6.51
CA ALA A 161 10.98 -4.24 6.89
C ALA A 161 11.11 -4.42 8.41
N VAL A 162 12.07 -3.75 9.04
CA VAL A 162 12.28 -3.78 10.49
C VAL A 162 11.04 -3.28 11.23
N SER A 163 10.42 -2.19 10.77
CA SER A 163 9.20 -1.67 11.41
C SER A 163 8.05 -2.68 11.41
N ARG A 164 7.86 -3.45 10.33
CA ARG A 164 6.80 -4.46 10.21
C ARG A 164 7.02 -5.67 11.11
N LEU A 165 8.27 -6.06 11.29
CA LEU A 165 8.66 -7.08 12.26
C LEU A 165 8.46 -6.56 13.69
N PHE A 166 8.90 -5.34 13.98
CA PHE A 166 8.77 -4.71 15.29
C PHE A 166 7.31 -4.67 15.79
N ILE A 167 6.35 -4.33 14.92
CA ILE A 167 4.93 -4.30 15.30
C ILE A 167 4.24 -5.68 15.26
N ALA A 168 5.00 -6.76 15.08
CA ALA A 168 4.51 -8.14 15.05
C ALA A 168 3.40 -8.43 14.02
N THR A 169 3.39 -7.69 12.90
CA THR A 169 2.38 -7.85 11.84
C THR A 169 2.76 -8.88 10.78
N HIS A 170 4.05 -9.15 10.61
CA HIS A 170 4.58 -10.04 9.60
C HIS A 170 5.78 -10.84 10.11
N PHE A 171 5.96 -12.03 9.56
CA PHE A 171 7.19 -12.80 9.70
C PHE A 171 8.27 -12.34 8.70
N PRO A 172 9.57 -12.59 8.96
CA PRO A 172 10.66 -12.17 8.07
C PRO A 172 10.49 -12.66 6.62
N HIS A 173 10.10 -13.92 6.42
CA HIS A 173 9.90 -14.48 5.09
C HIS A 173 8.78 -13.78 4.31
N GLN A 174 7.73 -13.29 4.98
CA GLN A 174 6.61 -12.57 4.37
C GLN A 174 7.02 -11.18 3.89
N VAL A 175 7.91 -10.53 4.65
CA VAL A 175 8.47 -9.22 4.29
C VAL A 175 9.42 -9.37 3.11
N VAL A 176 10.32 -10.35 3.13
CA VAL A 176 11.23 -10.65 2.02
C VAL A 176 10.46 -10.96 0.75
N ALA A 177 9.45 -11.84 0.81
CA ALA A 177 8.58 -12.15 -0.32
C ALA A 177 7.87 -10.90 -0.86
N GLY A 178 7.43 -10.01 0.03
CA GLY A 178 6.85 -8.72 -0.34
C GLY A 178 7.84 -7.84 -1.11
N ILE A 179 9.04 -7.61 -0.58
CA ILE A 179 10.08 -6.79 -1.24
C ILE A 179 10.44 -7.35 -2.63
N LEU A 180 10.67 -8.66 -2.73
CA LEU A 180 11.01 -9.30 -4.01
C LEU A 180 9.89 -9.14 -5.04
N SER A 181 8.64 -9.37 -4.62
CA SER A 181 7.47 -9.16 -5.47
C SER A 181 7.35 -7.70 -5.90
N GLY A 182 7.60 -6.76 -4.99
CA GLY A 182 7.61 -5.33 -5.27
C GLY A 182 8.66 -4.93 -6.31
N ILE A 183 9.88 -5.46 -6.22
CA ILE A 183 10.94 -5.22 -7.22
C ILE A 183 10.53 -5.74 -8.59
N VAL A 184 9.98 -6.96 -8.65
CA VAL A 184 9.52 -7.56 -9.92
C VAL A 184 8.42 -6.71 -10.55
N LEU A 185 7.41 -6.32 -9.78
CA LEU A 185 6.32 -5.47 -10.26
C LEU A 185 6.81 -4.09 -10.67
N GLY A 186 7.66 -3.45 -9.86
CA GLY A 186 8.26 -2.17 -10.18
C GLY A 186 9.00 -2.20 -11.52
N LYS A 187 9.78 -3.27 -11.78
CA LYS A 187 10.49 -3.46 -13.05
C LYS A 187 9.55 -3.66 -14.24
N ILE A 188 8.50 -4.46 -14.07
CA ILE A 188 7.49 -4.68 -15.12
C ILE A 188 6.78 -3.37 -15.44
N PHE A 189 6.32 -2.63 -14.43
CA PHE A 189 5.58 -1.39 -14.68
C PHE A 189 6.47 -0.26 -15.18
N ASN A 190 7.76 -0.24 -14.83
CA ASN A 190 8.69 0.74 -15.36
C ASN A 190 8.86 0.62 -16.90
N SER A 191 8.77 -0.59 -17.45
CA SER A 191 8.85 -0.81 -18.90
C SER A 191 7.54 -0.49 -19.65
N LEU A 192 6.41 -0.34 -18.96
CA LEU A 192 5.12 -0.03 -19.56
C LEU A 192 4.91 1.48 -19.69
N SER A 193 4.51 1.93 -20.88
CA SER A 193 4.10 3.31 -21.10
C SER A 193 2.68 3.55 -20.59
N THR A 194 2.52 4.36 -19.55
CA THR A 194 1.21 4.75 -18.99
C THR A 194 0.68 6.06 -19.57
N THR A 195 1.45 6.72 -20.45
CA THR A 195 1.14 8.06 -20.95
C THR A 195 -0.02 8.07 -21.93
N SER A 196 -0.17 7.02 -22.75
CA SER A 196 -1.19 6.90 -23.80
C SER A 196 -2.50 6.23 -23.35
N LEU A 197 -2.61 5.88 -22.06
CA LEU A 197 -3.78 5.17 -21.55
C LEU A 197 -5.01 6.09 -21.50
N LYS A 198 -6.01 5.77 -22.31
CA LYS A 198 -7.33 6.42 -22.34
C LYS A 198 -8.25 5.91 -21.21
N PHE A 199 -9.37 6.61 -20.97
CA PHE A 199 -10.42 6.18 -20.03
C PHE A 199 -10.86 4.72 -20.22
N SER A 200 -11.06 4.29 -21.47
CA SER A 200 -11.49 2.91 -21.78
C SER A 200 -10.55 1.85 -21.21
N HIS A 201 -9.23 2.10 -21.20
CA HIS A 201 -8.25 1.16 -20.65
C HIS A 201 -8.36 1.10 -19.12
N HIS A 202 -8.53 2.24 -18.45
CA HIS A 202 -8.71 2.30 -17.00
C HIS A 202 -10.00 1.58 -16.60
N ALA A 203 -11.10 1.84 -17.31
CA ALA A 203 -12.39 1.20 -17.09
C ALA A 203 -12.32 -0.32 -17.33
N ALA A 204 -11.69 -0.76 -18.41
CA ALA A 204 -11.51 -2.18 -18.71
C ALA A 204 -10.73 -2.91 -17.62
N VAL A 205 -9.64 -2.30 -17.11
CA VAL A 205 -8.88 -2.86 -15.99
C VAL A 205 -9.72 -2.86 -14.71
N CYS A 206 -10.45 -1.79 -14.39
CA CYS A 206 -11.35 -1.76 -13.22
C CYS A 206 -12.38 -2.89 -13.24
N ILE A 207 -13.01 -3.12 -14.39
CA ILE A 207 -13.97 -4.22 -14.59
C ILE A 207 -13.25 -5.56 -14.43
N GLY A 208 -12.10 -5.74 -15.09
CA GLY A 208 -11.30 -6.96 -15.01
C GLY A 208 -10.88 -7.31 -13.58
N LEU A 209 -10.33 -6.34 -12.83
CA LEU A 209 -9.94 -6.52 -11.43
C LEU A 209 -11.14 -6.91 -10.56
N THR A 210 -12.28 -6.24 -10.75
CA THR A 210 -13.51 -6.52 -9.99
C THR A 210 -14.04 -7.94 -10.27
N VAL A 211 -14.10 -8.33 -11.55
CA VAL A 211 -14.55 -9.66 -11.96
C VAL A 211 -13.59 -10.74 -11.44
N LEU A 212 -12.28 -10.55 -11.61
CA LEU A 212 -11.28 -11.50 -11.14
C LEU A 212 -11.31 -11.64 -9.61
N THR A 213 -11.48 -10.55 -8.87
CA THR A 213 -11.70 -10.59 -7.42
C THR A 213 -12.91 -11.44 -7.06
N ALA A 214 -14.05 -11.24 -7.72
CA ALA A 214 -15.26 -12.01 -7.46
C ALA A 214 -15.05 -13.51 -7.75
N VAL A 215 -14.38 -13.83 -8.86
CA VAL A 215 -14.02 -15.21 -9.22
C VAL A 215 -13.09 -15.83 -8.18
N THR A 216 -12.03 -15.12 -7.75
CA THR A 216 -11.11 -15.60 -6.71
C THR A 216 -11.83 -15.83 -5.40
N TYR A 217 -12.71 -14.92 -4.98
CA TYR A 217 -13.50 -15.07 -3.75
C TYR A 217 -14.37 -16.32 -3.79
N LEU A 218 -15.11 -16.53 -4.89
CA LEU A 218 -15.95 -17.70 -5.08
C LEU A 218 -15.13 -18.99 -5.14
N LEU A 219 -13.97 -18.97 -5.79
CA LEU A 219 -13.07 -20.12 -5.89
C LEU A 219 -12.52 -20.52 -4.52
N VAL A 220 -12.02 -19.57 -3.72
CA VAL A 220 -11.50 -19.84 -2.37
C VAL A 220 -12.60 -20.43 -1.49
N ARG A 221 -13.83 -19.88 -1.58
CA ARG A 221 -14.99 -20.40 -0.86
C ARG A 221 -15.39 -21.80 -1.33
N TYR A 222 -15.36 -22.06 -2.63
CA TYR A 222 -15.64 -23.38 -3.20
C TYR A 222 -14.63 -24.44 -2.76
N LEU A 223 -13.36 -24.06 -2.63
CA LEU A 223 -12.29 -24.93 -2.11
C LEU A 223 -12.39 -25.17 -0.59
N GLY A 224 -13.41 -24.63 0.09
CA GLY A 224 -13.68 -24.87 1.51
C GLY A 224 -12.99 -23.90 2.48
N SER A 225 -12.26 -22.91 1.97
CA SER A 225 -11.64 -21.87 2.79
C SER A 225 -12.57 -20.67 2.97
N ASP A 226 -12.72 -20.16 4.19
CA ASP A 226 -13.43 -18.89 4.44
C ASP A 226 -12.52 -17.70 4.08
N PRO A 227 -12.83 -16.86 3.06
CA PRO A 227 -11.98 -15.71 2.71
C PRO A 227 -11.81 -14.68 3.84
N MET A 228 -12.69 -14.69 4.85
CA MET A 228 -12.68 -13.78 6.00
C MET A 228 -12.08 -14.39 7.27
N TRP A 229 -11.48 -15.59 7.19
CA TRP A 229 -10.91 -16.29 8.35
C TRP A 229 -9.96 -15.42 9.19
N SER A 230 -9.17 -14.57 8.52
CA SER A 230 -8.19 -13.70 9.18
C SER A 230 -8.84 -12.58 9.98
N VAL A 231 -10.05 -12.15 9.61
CA VAL A 231 -10.82 -11.14 10.36
C VAL A 231 -11.22 -11.72 11.72
N ALA A 232 -11.70 -12.96 11.74
CA ALA A 232 -12.05 -13.65 12.98
C ALA A 232 -10.84 -13.80 13.92
N LYS A 233 -9.67 -14.16 13.37
CA LYS A 233 -8.41 -14.21 14.15
C LYS A 233 -7.98 -12.84 14.67
N ALA A 234 -8.08 -11.80 13.84
CA ALA A 234 -7.74 -10.44 14.25
C ALA A 234 -8.62 -9.96 15.40
N VAL A 235 -9.93 -10.19 15.33
CA VAL A 235 -10.87 -9.82 16.41
C VAL A 235 -10.62 -10.62 17.69
N LYS A 236 -10.24 -11.89 17.58
CA LYS A 236 -10.00 -12.78 18.72
C LYS A 236 -8.72 -12.42 19.49
N TRP A 237 -7.63 -12.11 18.78
CA TRP A 237 -6.29 -11.99 19.37
C TRP A 237 -5.73 -10.58 19.42
N CYS A 238 -6.47 -9.58 18.93
CA CYS A 238 -6.07 -8.21 19.10
C CYS A 238 -6.16 -7.78 20.58
N ALA A 239 -5.12 -7.12 21.08
CA ALA A 239 -5.07 -6.66 22.47
C ALA A 239 -6.17 -5.65 22.80
N ARG A 240 -6.61 -4.84 21.83
CA ARG A 240 -7.69 -3.86 21.99
C ARG A 240 -8.63 -3.84 20.80
N ARG A 241 -9.95 -3.90 21.04
CA ARG A 241 -10.95 -3.97 19.96
C ARG A 241 -10.90 -2.72 19.05
N GLU A 242 -10.57 -1.57 19.60
CA GLU A 242 -10.44 -0.31 18.85
C GLU A 242 -9.31 -0.32 17.80
N TRP A 243 -8.30 -1.18 17.95
CA TRP A 243 -7.18 -1.33 17.01
C TRP A 243 -7.56 -2.20 15.79
N VAL A 244 -8.73 -2.84 15.82
CA VAL A 244 -9.25 -3.59 14.66
C VAL A 244 -9.87 -2.59 13.67
N HIS A 245 -9.11 -2.30 12.63
CA HIS A 245 -9.46 -1.28 11.63
C HIS A 245 -10.05 -1.91 10.37
N LEU A 246 -11.35 -1.70 10.10
CA LEU A 246 -12.06 -2.23 8.93
C LEU A 246 -11.51 -1.73 7.58
N ASP A 247 -10.89 -0.56 7.58
CA ASP A 247 -10.21 0.04 6.42
C ASP A 247 -8.86 -0.61 6.12
N THR A 248 -8.42 -1.58 6.93
CA THR A 248 -7.30 -2.49 6.63
C THR A 248 -7.78 -3.81 6.00
N SER A 249 -9.08 -3.97 5.79
CA SER A 249 -9.63 -5.18 5.17
C SER A 249 -9.27 -5.25 3.69
N VAL A 250 -9.10 -6.48 3.20
CA VAL A 250 -8.82 -6.77 1.79
C VAL A 250 -9.89 -6.15 0.89
N PHE A 251 -11.16 -6.24 1.27
CA PHE A 251 -12.26 -5.64 0.51
C PHE A 251 -12.17 -4.13 0.41
N TYR A 252 -11.81 -3.43 1.48
CA TYR A 252 -11.70 -1.97 1.43
C TYR A 252 -10.53 -1.53 0.55
N SER A 253 -9.38 -2.22 0.60
CA SER A 253 -8.27 -2.01 -0.32
C SER A 253 -8.72 -2.14 -1.78
N LEU A 254 -9.45 -3.20 -2.13
CA LEU A 254 -9.96 -3.42 -3.48
C LEU A 254 -10.90 -2.30 -3.95
N ILE A 255 -11.77 -1.80 -3.07
CA ILE A 255 -12.63 -0.65 -3.37
C ILE A 255 -11.77 0.59 -3.65
N ARG A 256 -10.79 0.90 -2.80
CA ARG A 256 -9.87 2.03 -3.01
C ARG A 256 -9.11 1.91 -4.34
N ASP A 257 -8.63 0.72 -4.66
CA ASP A 257 -7.84 0.46 -5.86
C ASP A 257 -8.64 0.75 -7.13
N VAL A 258 -9.82 0.14 -7.24
CA VAL A 258 -10.71 0.28 -8.40
C VAL A 258 -11.22 1.72 -8.52
N SER A 259 -11.65 2.33 -7.42
CA SER A 259 -12.15 3.72 -7.42
C SER A 259 -11.06 4.73 -7.77
N SER A 260 -9.84 4.58 -7.24
CA SER A 260 -8.73 5.48 -7.55
C SER A 260 -8.32 5.38 -9.01
N LEU A 261 -8.28 4.16 -9.56
CA LEU A 261 -7.94 3.94 -10.97
C LEU A 261 -9.04 4.48 -11.91
N LEU A 262 -10.31 4.28 -11.55
CA LEU A 262 -11.43 4.86 -12.28
C LEU A 262 -11.42 6.39 -12.22
N GLY A 263 -11.15 6.97 -11.05
CA GLY A 263 -10.97 8.40 -10.86
C GLY A 263 -9.87 8.98 -11.75
N LEU A 264 -8.72 8.28 -11.85
CA LEU A 264 -7.68 8.67 -12.79
C LEU A 264 -8.18 8.62 -14.24
N GLY A 265 -8.90 7.55 -14.62
CA GLY A 265 -9.49 7.41 -15.94
C GLY A 265 -10.43 8.57 -16.29
N ILE A 266 -11.34 8.93 -15.38
CA ILE A 266 -12.27 10.05 -15.53
C ILE A 266 -11.50 11.36 -15.67
N ALA A 267 -10.48 11.58 -14.83
CA ALA A 267 -9.67 12.77 -14.86
C ALA A 267 -8.90 12.95 -16.18
N VAL A 268 -8.35 11.86 -16.74
CA VAL A 268 -7.68 11.87 -18.06
C VAL A 268 -8.67 12.16 -19.18
N TRP A 269 -9.94 11.76 -19.05
CA TRP A 269 -10.99 12.10 -20.02
C TRP A 269 -11.41 13.57 -19.92
N LEU A 270 -11.55 14.11 -18.70
CA LEU A 270 -11.93 15.50 -18.45
C LEU A 270 -10.82 16.51 -18.83
N LEU A 271 -9.55 16.16 -18.57
CA LEU A 271 -8.39 16.96 -18.96
C LEU A 271 -7.44 16.11 -19.82
N PRO A 272 -7.72 15.96 -21.12
CA PRO A 272 -6.78 15.34 -22.04
C PRO A 272 -5.47 16.14 -22.03
N GLU A 273 -4.32 15.44 -21.96
CA GLU A 273 -3.00 16.06 -21.96
C GLU A 273 -2.74 16.76 -23.31
N HIS A 274 -3.13 18.02 -23.43
CA HIS A 274 -2.94 18.78 -24.67
C HIS A 274 -1.63 19.56 -24.75
N GLU A 275 -1.00 19.96 -23.63
CA GLU A 275 0.27 20.70 -23.67
C GLU A 275 1.22 20.40 -22.50
N LYS A 276 2.52 20.51 -22.78
CA LYS A 276 3.59 20.56 -21.77
C LYS A 276 3.53 21.91 -21.05
N ASN A 277 2.59 22.07 -20.11
CA ASN A 277 2.59 23.25 -19.24
C ASN A 277 3.82 23.18 -18.32
N SER A 278 4.86 23.93 -18.67
CA SER A 278 6.01 24.12 -17.80
C SER A 278 5.62 25.12 -16.71
N PHE A 279 5.00 24.63 -15.64
CA PHE A 279 4.74 25.44 -14.45
C PHE A 279 6.06 25.84 -13.79
N SER A 280 6.11 27.07 -13.26
CA SER A 280 7.21 27.54 -12.40
C SER A 280 7.33 26.68 -11.14
N LEU A 281 8.50 26.70 -10.50
CA LEU A 281 8.73 25.92 -9.28
C LEU A 281 7.71 26.25 -8.18
N ILE A 282 7.37 27.53 -8.02
CA ILE A 282 6.39 28.01 -7.04
C ILE A 282 5.01 27.39 -7.30
N VAL A 283 4.55 27.42 -8.55
CA VAL A 283 3.24 26.83 -8.92
C VAL A 283 3.23 25.32 -8.68
N ARG A 284 4.33 24.61 -9.00
CA ARG A 284 4.44 23.17 -8.69
C ARG A 284 4.38 22.89 -7.20
N CYS A 285 5.07 23.67 -6.37
CA CYS A 285 5.01 23.54 -4.92
C CYS A 285 3.59 23.79 -4.40
N LEU A 286 2.90 24.82 -4.90
CA LEU A 286 1.50 25.10 -4.55
C LEU A 286 0.56 23.97 -4.96
N HIS A 287 0.75 23.38 -6.15
CA HIS A 287 -0.04 22.23 -6.58
C HIS A 287 0.21 21.01 -5.69
N ILE A 288 1.46 20.69 -5.37
CA ILE A 288 1.79 19.59 -4.47
C ILE A 288 1.14 19.82 -3.10
N ALA A 289 1.30 21.02 -2.53
CA ALA A 289 0.71 21.36 -1.23
C ALA A 289 -0.82 21.25 -1.25
N SER A 290 -1.47 21.77 -2.29
CA SER A 290 -2.94 21.70 -2.46
C SER A 290 -3.42 20.26 -2.61
N ALA A 291 -2.71 19.45 -3.39
CA ALA A 291 -3.06 18.06 -3.61
C ALA A 291 -2.88 17.21 -2.34
N LEU A 292 -1.80 17.44 -1.58
CA LEU A 292 -1.60 16.81 -0.27
C LEU A 292 -2.66 17.25 0.75
N ALA A 293 -3.11 18.51 0.69
CA ALA A 293 -4.20 18.99 1.55
C ALA A 293 -5.52 18.28 1.19
N VAL A 294 -5.83 18.13 -0.11
CA VAL A 294 -7.02 17.40 -0.59
C VAL A 294 -6.99 15.94 -0.13
N THR A 295 -5.87 15.24 -0.33
CA THR A 295 -5.77 13.82 0.07
C THR A 295 -5.80 13.65 1.59
N SER A 296 -5.15 14.53 2.36
CA SER A 296 -5.20 14.52 3.82
C SER A 296 -6.60 14.79 4.37
N LEU A 297 -7.30 15.79 3.82
CA LEU A 297 -8.70 16.07 4.19
C LEU A 297 -9.60 14.87 3.88
N SER A 298 -9.43 14.27 2.70
CA SER A 298 -10.13 13.05 2.31
C SER A 298 -9.90 11.92 3.33
N GLU A 299 -8.68 11.70 3.82
CA GLU A 299 -8.40 10.67 4.83
C GLU A 299 -9.06 10.92 6.18
N ASN A 300 -9.22 12.19 6.58
CA ASN A 300 -9.94 12.53 7.80
C ASN A 300 -11.47 12.28 7.69
N LEU A 301 -12.01 12.23 6.48
CA LEU A 301 -13.40 11.84 6.22
C LEU A 301 -13.53 10.30 6.29
N LYS A 302 -13.96 9.81 7.46
CA LYS A 302 -14.25 8.39 7.69
C LYS A 302 -15.76 8.14 7.53
N PRO A 303 -16.20 7.31 6.56
CA PRO A 303 -17.61 6.96 6.43
C PRO A 303 -18.13 6.26 7.68
N GLY A 304 -19.39 6.50 8.02
CA GLY A 304 -20.07 5.82 9.14
C GLY A 304 -20.07 4.30 8.95
N ARG A 305 -19.92 3.55 10.05
CA ARG A 305 -19.77 2.07 10.04
C ARG A 305 -21.09 1.31 10.26
N GLU A 306 -22.20 2.01 10.44
CA GLU A 306 -23.50 1.43 10.79
C GLU A 306 -24.10 0.60 9.65
N ASN A 307 -23.93 1.05 8.40
CA ASN A 307 -24.38 0.34 7.22
C ASN A 307 -23.18 0.01 6.31
N LEU A 308 -22.83 -1.28 6.22
CA LEU A 308 -21.68 -1.75 5.46
C LEU A 308 -21.75 -1.40 3.96
N HIS A 309 -22.93 -1.49 3.35
CA HIS A 309 -23.10 -1.14 1.93
C HIS A 309 -22.84 0.35 1.70
N LEU A 310 -23.39 1.19 2.57
CA LEU A 310 -23.16 2.63 2.54
C LEU A 310 -21.68 2.96 2.79
N PHE A 311 -21.02 2.27 3.73
CA PHE A 311 -19.60 2.43 4.03
C PHE A 311 -18.73 2.19 2.78
N TYR A 312 -18.94 1.07 2.08
CA TYR A 312 -18.18 0.76 0.85
C TYR A 312 -18.53 1.70 -0.31
N PHE A 313 -19.80 2.07 -0.47
CA PHE A 313 -20.22 3.01 -1.51
C PHE A 313 -19.61 4.41 -1.30
N LEU A 314 -19.68 4.95 -0.07
CA LEU A 314 -19.06 6.23 0.27
C LEU A 314 -17.53 6.16 0.13
N GLY A 315 -16.92 5.04 0.51
CA GLY A 315 -15.49 4.79 0.29
C GLY A 315 -15.12 4.84 -1.21
N PHE A 316 -15.92 4.22 -2.07
CA PHE A 316 -15.74 4.26 -3.51
C PHE A 316 -15.84 5.69 -4.05
N VAL A 317 -16.91 6.41 -3.71
CA VAL A 317 -17.13 7.80 -4.15
C VAL A 317 -15.99 8.70 -3.66
N LYS A 318 -15.60 8.58 -2.39
CA LYS A 318 -14.49 9.33 -1.79
C LYS A 318 -13.23 9.23 -2.63
N HIS A 319 -12.78 8.02 -2.95
CA HIS A 319 -11.51 7.82 -3.67
C HIS A 319 -11.57 8.25 -5.15
N VAL A 320 -12.70 8.03 -5.84
CA VAL A 320 -12.92 8.58 -7.21
C VAL A 320 -12.79 10.10 -7.18
N VAL A 321 -13.54 10.76 -6.28
CA VAL A 321 -13.56 12.22 -6.18
C VAL A 321 -12.20 12.76 -5.80
N THR A 322 -11.51 12.17 -4.83
CA THR A 322 -10.18 12.61 -4.40
C THR A 322 -9.16 12.59 -5.55
N VAL A 323 -9.11 11.51 -6.35
CA VAL A 323 -8.21 11.46 -7.50
C VAL A 323 -8.61 12.49 -8.57
N CYS A 324 -9.90 12.67 -8.84
CA CYS A 324 -10.38 13.69 -9.76
C CYS A 324 -10.02 15.11 -9.29
N LEU A 325 -10.17 15.43 -8.00
CA LEU A 325 -9.79 16.74 -7.44
C LEU A 325 -8.29 17.00 -7.61
N VAL A 326 -7.45 16.00 -7.30
CA VAL A 326 -6.00 16.10 -7.46
C VAL A 326 -5.61 16.32 -8.92
N VAL A 327 -6.19 15.56 -9.87
CA VAL A 327 -5.75 15.58 -11.27
C VAL A 327 -6.41 16.69 -12.08
N VAL A 328 -7.64 17.09 -11.75
CA VAL A 328 -8.42 18.08 -12.51
C VAL A 328 -8.43 19.45 -11.84
N VAL A 329 -8.88 19.52 -10.59
CA VAL A 329 -9.17 20.80 -9.94
C VAL A 329 -7.89 21.53 -9.54
N VAL A 330 -6.91 20.83 -8.96
CA VAL A 330 -5.65 21.46 -8.51
C VAL A 330 -4.90 22.17 -9.65
N PRO A 331 -4.70 21.57 -10.84
CA PRO A 331 -4.11 22.29 -11.98
C PRO A 331 -4.96 23.47 -12.47
N MET A 332 -6.29 23.40 -12.38
CA MET A 332 -7.18 24.48 -12.85
C MET A 332 -7.11 25.71 -11.95
N MET A 333 -6.94 25.54 -10.64
CA MET A 333 -6.88 26.67 -9.70
C MET A 333 -5.73 27.65 -10.00
N SER A 334 -4.58 27.17 -10.48
CA SER A 334 -3.47 28.06 -10.83
C SER A 334 -3.71 28.89 -12.09
N ASN A 335 -4.52 28.40 -13.04
CA ASN A 335 -4.87 29.18 -14.24
C ASN A 335 -5.69 30.42 -13.90
N ILE A 336 -6.34 30.43 -12.73
CA ILE A 336 -7.09 31.57 -12.20
C ILE A 336 -6.11 32.56 -11.52
N VAL A 337 -5.14 32.04 -10.75
CA VAL A 337 -4.16 32.87 -10.01
C VAL A 337 -3.13 33.54 -10.93
N THR A 338 -2.78 32.94 -12.06
CA THR A 338 -1.81 33.53 -13.01
C THR A 338 -2.47 34.44 -14.07
N ARG A 339 -3.80 34.57 -14.07
CA ARG A 339 -4.58 35.44 -14.97
C ARG A 339 -5.06 36.74 -14.30
N VAL A 340 -4.78 36.88 -13.00
CA VAL A 340 -4.86 38.14 -12.25
C VAL A 340 -3.44 38.69 -12.17
#